data_AF-A0A1R3RCL9-F1
#
_entry.id   AF-A0A1R3RCL9-F1
#
_cell.length_a   1.000
_cell.length_b   1.000
_cell.length_c   1.000
_cell.angle_alpha   90.00
_cell.angle_beta   90.00
_cell.angle_gamma   90.00
#
_symmetry.space_group_name_H-M   'P 1'
#
loop_
_entity.id
_entity.type
_entity.pdbx_description
1 polymer ?
#
loop_
_entity_poly.entity_id
_entity_poly.type
_entity_poly.pdbx_seq_one_letter_code
_entity_poly.pdbx_strand_id
1 'polypeptide(L)'
;MPPSKPTTTTNDKDPAPTTLSPDEQTQRNRRLSTLRASIASLQSQIMEIESQIAQTKTKLKNDPSTTAQRHIRLLHEYNEIKDIAQGLMGLIADARGVRQVDVQREYGVDDRD
;
A
#
# COMPACT_ATOMS: atom_id res chain seq x y z
N MET A 1 -49.84 -34.28 53.54
CA MET A 1 -50.57 -33.18 52.87
C MET A 1 -51.20 -33.71 51.58
N PRO A 2 -52.49 -33.43 51.32
CA PRO A 2 -53.21 -33.65 50.06
C PRO A 2 -53.01 -32.44 49.09
N PRO A 3 -53.75 -32.24 47.97
CA PRO A 3 -53.84 -33.06 46.75
C PRO A 3 -53.72 -32.23 45.43
N SER A 4 -53.87 -32.90 44.27
CA SER A 4 -54.62 -32.44 43.06
C SER A 4 -53.90 -31.89 41.80
N LYS A 5 -53.92 -32.75 40.78
CA LYS A 5 -54.34 -32.63 39.36
C LYS A 5 -53.88 -31.46 38.45
N PRO A 6 -53.66 -31.76 37.14
CA PRO A 6 -53.34 -30.78 36.11
C PRO A 6 -54.61 -30.11 35.55
N THR A 7 -54.57 -28.80 35.34
CA THR A 7 -55.60 -28.04 34.62
C THR A 7 -55.04 -27.52 33.30
N THR A 8 -55.60 -28.05 32.21
CA THR A 8 -55.64 -27.46 30.87
C THR A 8 -56.30 -26.08 30.93
N THR A 9 -55.76 -25.06 30.23
CA THR A 9 -56.52 -24.06 29.43
C THR A 9 -55.54 -23.17 28.65
N THR A 10 -55.41 -23.50 27.37
CA THR A 10 -55.36 -22.62 26.18
C THR A 10 -55.21 -21.11 26.41
N ASN A 11 -54.17 -20.52 25.79
CA ASN A 11 -54.36 -19.38 24.90
C ASN A 11 -53.15 -19.21 23.98
N ASP A 12 -53.36 -19.62 22.72
CA ASP A 12 -52.59 -19.21 21.56
C ASP A 12 -52.48 -17.68 21.50
N LYS A 13 -51.26 -17.17 21.46
CA LYS A 13 -50.98 -15.92 20.75
C LYS A 13 -49.51 -15.90 20.35
N ASP A 14 -49.27 -16.44 19.16
CA ASP A 14 -48.11 -16.08 18.37
C ASP A 14 -47.92 -14.55 18.41
N PRO A 15 -46.75 -14.03 18.81
CA PRO A 15 -46.48 -12.64 18.53
C PRO A 15 -46.30 -12.53 17.02
N ALA A 16 -47.33 -11.95 16.38
CA ALA A 16 -47.33 -11.53 14.99
C ALA A 16 -45.99 -10.86 14.61
N PRO A 17 -45.53 -11.02 13.35
CA PRO A 17 -44.28 -10.44 12.90
C PRO A 17 -44.35 -8.92 13.09
N THR A 18 -43.40 -8.34 13.82
CA THR A 18 -43.27 -6.89 13.98
C THR A 18 -43.20 -6.24 12.61
N THR A 19 -44.35 -5.78 12.10
CA THR A 19 -44.47 -5.02 10.86
C THR A 19 -43.84 -3.66 11.13
N LEU A 20 -42.65 -3.44 10.59
CA LEU A 20 -41.99 -2.13 10.60
C LEU A 20 -42.93 -1.07 10.03
N SER A 21 -42.88 0.14 10.59
CA SER A 21 -43.67 1.26 10.05
C SER A 21 -43.27 1.51 8.59
N PRO A 22 -44.21 1.87 7.69
CA PRO A 22 -43.93 2.16 6.27
C PRO A 22 -42.76 3.15 6.08
N ASP A 23 -42.58 4.09 7.01
CA ASP A 23 -41.48 5.06 6.99
C ASP A 23 -40.12 4.42 7.27
N GLU A 24 -40.03 3.50 8.23
CA GLU A 24 -38.80 2.77 8.56
C GLU A 24 -38.38 1.84 7.43
N GLN A 25 -39.36 1.23 6.76
CA GLN A 25 -39.14 0.34 5.63
C GLN A 25 -38.65 1.12 4.40
N THR A 26 -39.21 2.31 4.17
CA THR A 26 -38.75 3.25 3.14
C THR A 26 -37.34 3.73 3.42
N GLN A 27 -37.03 4.09 4.67
CA GLN A 27 -35.69 4.54 5.05
C GLN A 27 -34.65 3.43 4.93
N ARG A 28 -34.99 2.19 5.32
CA ARG A 28 -34.13 1.02 5.13
C ARG A 28 -33.89 0.74 3.65
N ASN A 29 -34.93 0.79 2.81
CA ASN A 29 -34.80 0.56 1.37
C ASN A 29 -33.92 1.62 0.70
N ARG A 30 -34.03 2.90 1.10
CA ARG A 30 -33.13 3.96 0.63
C ARG A 30 -31.68 3.68 1.03
N ARG A 31 -31.41 3.34 2.29
CA ARG A 31 -30.06 2.98 2.76
C ARG A 31 -29.50 1.77 2.01
N LEU A 32 -30.31 0.75 1.77
CA LEU A 32 -29.92 -0.43 0.98
C LEU A 32 -29.61 -0.06 -0.46
N SER A 33 -30.40 0.83 -1.08
CA SER A 33 -30.14 1.33 -2.42
C SER A 33 -28.81 2.09 -2.49
N THR A 34 -28.58 3.01 -1.56
CA THR A 34 -27.31 3.76 -1.49
C THR A 34 -26.12 2.82 -1.29
N LEU A 35 -26.25 1.84 -0.39
CA LEU A 35 -25.16 0.90 -0.13
C LEU A 35 -24.85 0.03 -1.36
N ARG A 36 -25.88 -0.44 -2.08
CA ARG A 36 -25.71 -1.18 -3.34
C ARG A 36 -25.03 -0.33 -4.41
N ALA A 37 -25.40 0.93 -4.54
CA ALA A 37 -24.76 1.86 -5.47
C ALA A 37 -23.28 2.08 -5.13
N SER A 38 -22.96 2.25 -3.84
CA SER A 38 -21.56 2.35 -3.39
C SER A 38 -20.76 1.07 -3.64
N ILE A 39 -21.35 -0.10 -3.38
CA ILE A 39 -20.70 -1.38 -3.68
C ILE A 39 -20.39 -1.50 -5.18
N ALA A 40 -21.36 -1.18 -6.05
CA ALA A 40 -21.16 -1.23 -7.49
C ALA A 40 -20.07 -0.24 -7.96
N SER A 41 -20.04 0.97 -7.39
CA SER A 41 -19.00 1.97 -7.67
C SER A 41 -17.62 1.49 -7.24
N LEU A 42 -17.49 0.94 -6.03
CA LEU A 42 -16.22 0.40 -5.52
C LEU A 42 -15.74 -0.80 -6.33
N GLN A 43 -16.65 -1.70 -6.75
CA GLN A 43 -16.32 -2.82 -7.63
C GLN A 43 -15.79 -2.33 -8.98
N SER A 44 -16.43 -1.30 -9.57
CA SER A 44 -15.95 -0.69 -10.81
C SER A 44 -14.56 -0.07 -10.64
N GLN A 45 -14.31 0.62 -9.53
CA GLN A 45 -12.98 1.19 -9.22
C GLN A 45 -11.91 0.11 -9.04
N ILE A 46 -12.23 -1.01 -8.40
CA ILE A 46 -11.31 -2.15 -8.25
C ILE A 46 -10.92 -2.68 -9.64
N MET A 47 -11.90 -2.94 -10.50
CA MET A 47 -11.64 -3.45 -11.85
C MET A 47 -10.79 -2.50 -12.69
N GLU A 48 -11.05 -1.19 -12.59
CA GLU A 48 -10.27 -0.18 -13.28
C GLU A 48 -8.82 -0.14 -12.78
N ILE A 49 -8.61 -0.12 -11.46
CA ILE A 49 -7.27 -0.11 -10.87
C ILE A 49 -6.51 -1.39 -11.19
N GLU A 50 -7.16 -2.56 -11.15
CA GLU A 50 -6.55 -3.83 -11.54
C GLU A 50 -6.12 -3.85 -13.02
N SER A 51 -6.95 -3.29 -13.91
CA SER A 51 -6.61 -3.10 -15.33
C SER A 51 -5.39 -2.19 -15.50
N GLN A 52 -5.34 -1.05 -14.79
CA GLN A 52 -4.21 -0.13 -14.82
C GLN A 52 -2.93 -0.77 -14.29
N ILE A 53 -3.01 -1.58 -13.23
CA ILE A 53 -1.88 -2.35 -12.70
C ILE A 53 -1.39 -3.35 -13.74
N ALA A 54 -2.27 -4.11 -14.39
CA ALA A 54 -1.90 -5.06 -15.42
C ALA A 54 -1.24 -4.38 -16.63
N GLN A 55 -1.80 -3.25 -17.09
CA GLN A 55 -1.24 -2.48 -18.20
C GLN A 55 0.11 -1.83 -17.85
N THR A 56 0.30 -1.43 -16.59
CA THR A 56 1.58 -0.88 -16.13
C THR A 56 2.62 -1.99 -15.97
N LYS A 57 2.23 -3.14 -15.41
CA LYS A 57 3.12 -4.29 -15.20
C LYS A 57 3.64 -4.87 -16.52
N THR A 58 2.83 -4.87 -17.59
CA THR A 58 3.27 -5.30 -18.93
C THR A 58 4.28 -4.37 -19.58
N LYS A 59 4.31 -3.08 -19.22
CA LYS A 59 5.32 -2.11 -19.68
C LYS A 59 6.67 -2.27 -18.97
N LEU A 60 6.70 -2.96 -17.83
CA LEU A 60 7.93 -3.19 -17.08
C LEU A 60 8.61 -4.48 -17.54
N LYS A 61 9.86 -4.37 -18.00
CA LYS A 61 10.69 -5.52 -18.42
C LYS A 61 11.09 -6.43 -17.25
N ASN A 62 11.23 -5.87 -16.05
CA ASN A 62 11.65 -6.56 -14.84
C ASN A 62 10.70 -6.19 -13.69
N ASP A 63 10.68 -6.99 -12.64
CA ASP A 63 9.92 -6.66 -11.44
C ASP A 63 10.37 -5.28 -10.89
N PRO A 64 9.45 -4.30 -10.72
CA PRO A 64 9.79 -2.93 -10.32
C PRO A 64 10.56 -2.87 -9.01
N SER A 65 10.18 -3.72 -8.05
CA SER A 65 10.80 -3.74 -6.73
C SER A 65 12.24 -4.22 -6.80
N THR A 66 12.49 -5.32 -7.50
CA THR A 66 13.86 -5.83 -7.71
C THR A 66 14.74 -4.85 -8.47
N THR A 67 14.19 -4.15 -9.47
CA THR A 67 14.93 -3.16 -10.26
C THR A 67 15.31 -1.96 -9.39
N ALA A 68 14.34 -1.36 -8.69
CA ALA A 68 14.60 -0.23 -7.80
C ALA A 68 15.63 -0.60 -6.70
N GLN A 69 15.47 -1.76 -6.06
CA GLN A 69 16.39 -2.21 -5.02
C GLN A 69 17.81 -2.43 -5.56
N ARG A 70 17.95 -3.00 -6.76
CA ARG A 70 19.26 -3.15 -7.41
C ARG A 70 19.89 -1.80 -7.72
N HIS A 71 19.13 -0.84 -8.24
CA HIS A 71 19.65 0.50 -8.52
C HIS A 71 20.03 1.27 -7.26
N ILE A 72 19.24 1.17 -6.19
CA ILE A 72 19.57 1.75 -4.88
C ILE A 72 20.89 1.17 -4.37
N ARG A 73 21.06 -0.15 -4.44
CA ARG A 73 22.30 -0.80 -4.01
C ARG A 73 23.52 -0.33 -4.81
N LEU A 74 23.42 -0.28 -6.14
CA LEU A 74 24.51 0.19 -7.00
C LEU A 74 24.89 1.65 -6.71
N LEU A 75 23.91 2.52 -6.43
CA LEU A 75 24.19 3.90 -6.05
C LEU A 75 24.91 4.01 -4.70
N HIS A 76 24.52 3.19 -3.70
CA HIS A 76 25.22 3.16 -2.42
C HIS A 76 26.65 2.66 -2.58
N GLU A 77 26.85 1.54 -3.30
CA GLU A 77 28.17 0.98 -3.56
C GLU A 77 29.06 1.97 -4.34
N TYR A 78 28.51 2.69 -5.32
CA TYR A 78 29.23 3.74 -6.04
C TYR A 78 29.64 4.89 -5.11
N ASN A 79 28.70 5.42 -4.32
CA ASN A 79 28.97 6.54 -3.40
C ASN A 79 30.02 6.16 -2.36
N GLU A 80 29.93 4.95 -1.78
CA GLU A 80 30.91 4.47 -0.81
C GLU A 80 32.32 4.41 -1.41
N ILE A 81 32.47 3.85 -2.62
CA ILE A 81 33.78 3.77 -3.29
C ILE A 81 34.27 5.18 -3.66
N LYS A 82 33.40 6.06 -4.15
CA LYS A 82 33.73 7.45 -4.48
C LYS A 82 34.23 8.21 -3.26
N ASP A 83 33.57 8.09 -2.12
CA ASP A 83 33.96 8.76 -0.87
C ASP A 83 35.30 8.25 -0.35
N ILE A 84 35.54 6.94 -0.39
CA ILE A 84 36.83 6.35 -0.03
C ILE A 84 37.93 6.86 -0.97
N ALA A 85 37.68 6.87 -2.29
CA ALA A 85 38.64 7.33 -3.28
C ALA A 85 38.98 8.82 -3.11
N GLN A 86 37.98 9.67 -2.84
CA GLN A 86 38.18 11.09 -2.57
C GLN A 86 38.96 11.32 -1.26
N GLY A 87 38.67 10.54 -0.21
CA GLY A 87 39.45 10.57 1.04
C GLY A 87 40.91 10.20 0.82
N LEU A 88 41.19 9.13 0.08
CA LEU A 88 42.55 8.73 -0.27
C LEU A 88 43.27 9.78 -1.12
N MET A 89 42.58 10.38 -2.10
CA MET A 89 43.15 11.46 -2.91
C MET A 89 43.46 12.71 -2.09
N GLY A 90 42.64 13.05 -1.09
CA GLY A 90 42.94 14.09 -0.12
C GLY A 90 44.22 13.81 0.68
N LEU A 91 44.38 12.59 1.20
CA LEU A 91 45.60 12.19 1.91
C LEU A 91 46.85 12.24 1.02
N ILE A 92 46.73 11.84 -0.25
CA ILE A 92 47.83 11.92 -1.23
C ILE A 92 48.19 13.38 -1.51
N ALA A 93 47.18 14.24 -1.68
CA ALA A 93 47.38 15.66 -1.92
C ALA A 93 48.08 16.34 -0.74
N ASP A 94 47.64 16.05 0.48
CA ASP A 94 48.25 16.55 1.72
C ASP A 94 49.70 16.10 1.86
N ALA A 95 49.98 14.81 1.61
CA ALA A 95 51.34 14.27 1.68
C ALA A 95 52.28 14.89 0.62
N ARG A 96 51.75 15.26 -0.55
CA ARG A 96 52.51 15.89 -1.63
C ARG A 96 52.54 17.42 -1.53
N GLY A 97 51.76 18.04 -0.65
CA GLY A 97 51.62 19.50 -0.55
C GLY A 97 50.99 20.14 -1.78
N VAL A 98 50.22 19.38 -2.56
CA VAL A 98 49.54 19.86 -3.78
C VAL A 98 48.04 19.92 -3.55
N ARG A 99 47.28 20.52 -4.48
CA ARG A 99 45.82 20.56 -4.37
C ARG A 99 45.23 19.23 -4.80
N GLN A 100 44.15 18.81 -4.15
CA GLN A 100 43.43 17.57 -4.47
C GLN A 100 42.99 17.49 -5.95
N VAL A 101 42.62 18.62 -6.55
CA VAL A 101 42.25 18.72 -7.97
C VAL A 101 43.41 18.40 -8.94
N ASP A 102 44.65 18.62 -8.52
CA ASP A 102 45.84 18.31 -9.32
C ASP A 102 46.11 16.80 -9.29
N VAL A 103 45.91 16.17 -8.12
CA VAL A 103 45.97 14.71 -7.94
C VAL A 103 44.85 14.03 -8.73
N GLN A 104 43.61 14.49 -8.62
CA GLN A 104 42.47 13.95 -9.38
C GLN A 104 42.76 13.96 -10.90
N ARG A 105 43.31 15.08 -11.42
CA ARG A 105 43.72 15.20 -12.83
C ARG A 105 44.82 14.21 -13.22
N GLU A 106 45.81 14.00 -12.35
CA GLU A 106 46.90 13.04 -12.57
C GLU A 106 46.38 11.59 -12.64
N TYR A 107 45.40 11.25 -11.81
CA TYR A 107 44.76 9.93 -11.79
C TYR A 107 43.59 9.79 -12.77
N GLY A 108 43.31 10.81 -13.58
CA GLY A 108 42.27 10.78 -14.62
C GLY A 108 40.83 10.79 -14.09
N VAL A 109 40.64 11.24 -12.85
CA VAL A 109 39.31 11.41 -12.24
C VAL A 109 38.87 12.86 -12.48
N ASP A 110 37.81 13.06 -13.28
CA ASP A 110 37.17 14.39 -13.44
C ASP A 110 35.98 14.48 -12.47
N ASP A 111 35.71 15.66 -11.91
CA ASP A 111 34.59 15.89 -10.98
C ASP A 111 33.21 15.80 -11.67
N ARG A 112 33.18 15.47 -12.97
CA ARG A 112 31.99 15.50 -13.83
C ARG A 112 31.17 14.21 -13.87
N ASP A 113 31.51 13.20 -13.05
CA ASP A 113 30.69 11.99 -12.86
C ASP A 113 30.05 11.93 -11.46
#